data_AF-A0A315C6Q0-F1
#
_entry.id   AF-A0A315C6Q0-F1
#
_cell.length_a   1.000
_cell.length_b   1.000
_cell.length_c   1.000
_cell.angle_alpha   90.00
_cell.angle_beta   90.00
_cell.angle_gamma   90.00
#
_symmetry.space_group_name_H-M   'P 1'
#
loop_
_entity.id
_entity.type
_entity.pdbx_description
1 polymer ?
#
loop_
_entity_poly.entity_id
_entity_poly.type
_entity_poly.pdbx_seq_one_letter_code
_entity_poly.pdbx_strand_id
1 'polypeptide(L)'
;MEAPMFPNVPAAASCPHCNSFVWLYELEEIAHLEGSTFNEESSKLPHYQELNADQYWEVLESGQLGDEKEVYLRFTLFQLLNDDRRNDELKQYSPKELENISALLGLMNERNERGVLIKAELLRCLGEFKEAMAVLEFDFGYEYAKQAELIYSLALREDSYVKRIPEDDGELADAWSYRKETKGSTALPYDSSGPPLFHIKSTDVWIKIHGMLQHEWAILEPHHDGNVTVYFFYDCGTTMLRSKQYTSLQLRNRYAVVDSLEFNSLEDAIKGLERNSFRRHGDGPMVGLGEMPKGNYYDARSFEESCFSDGIGWVNGEDDE
;
A
#
# COMPACT_ATOMS: atom_id res chain seq x y z
N MET A 1 -16.36 -0.12 19.96
CA MET A 1 -15.96 -0.70 21.25
C MET A 1 -15.27 -2.01 20.88
N GLU A 2 -13.97 -1.96 20.60
CA GLU A 2 -13.20 -3.18 20.36
C GLU A 2 -13.20 -3.98 21.66
N ALA A 3 -13.69 -5.23 21.59
CA ALA A 3 -13.48 -6.16 22.69
C ALA A 3 -11.97 -6.37 22.79
N PRO A 4 -11.33 -6.14 23.96
CA PRO A 4 -9.91 -6.40 24.10
C PRO A 4 -9.68 -7.87 23.79
N MET A 5 -8.89 -8.15 22.74
CA MET A 5 -8.40 -9.50 22.47
C MET A 5 -7.76 -10.01 23.76
N PHE A 6 -7.97 -11.31 24.08
CA PHE A 6 -7.27 -11.93 25.20
C PHE A 6 -5.77 -11.59 25.11
N PRO A 7 -5.13 -11.17 26.21
CA PRO A 7 -3.72 -10.83 26.18
C PRO A 7 -2.93 -12.04 25.67
N ASN A 8 -2.07 -11.82 24.66
CA ASN A 8 -1.19 -12.86 24.14
C ASN A 8 -0.21 -13.25 25.25
N VAL A 9 -0.31 -14.48 25.76
CA VAL A 9 0.68 -15.02 26.69
C VAL A 9 1.99 -15.24 25.91
N PRO A 10 3.11 -14.61 26.31
CA PRO A 10 4.37 -14.74 25.60
C PRO A 10 4.88 -16.19 25.71
N ALA A 11 5.54 -16.70 24.68
CA ALA A 11 6.15 -18.02 24.73
C ALA A 11 7.44 -18.02 25.57
N ALA A 12 8.15 -16.89 25.60
CA ALA A 12 9.37 -16.70 26.36
C ALA A 12 9.17 -15.66 27.47
N ALA A 13 9.68 -15.95 28.66
CA ALA A 13 9.56 -15.07 29.81
C ALA A 13 10.78 -15.17 30.72
N SER A 14 10.84 -14.30 31.73
CA SER A 14 11.76 -14.40 32.84
C SER A 14 11.09 -15.01 34.06
N CYS A 15 11.79 -15.93 34.73
CA CYS A 15 11.37 -16.49 36.00
C CYS A 15 11.39 -15.42 37.10
N PRO A 16 10.27 -15.16 37.80
CA PRO A 16 10.19 -14.12 38.82
C PRO A 16 11.08 -14.38 40.06
N HIS A 17 11.57 -15.60 40.23
CA HIS A 17 12.41 -15.98 41.39
C HIS A 17 13.92 -15.83 41.12
N CYS A 18 14.40 -16.24 39.95
CA CYS A 18 15.83 -16.30 39.64
C CYS A 18 16.22 -15.51 38.39
N ASN A 19 15.27 -14.80 37.78
CA ASN A 19 15.42 -14.01 36.55
C ASN A 19 15.98 -14.81 35.35
N SER A 20 15.87 -16.14 35.41
CA SER A 20 16.32 -17.01 34.33
C SER A 20 15.30 -17.04 33.20
N PHE A 21 15.79 -17.08 31.97
CA PHE A 21 14.98 -17.27 30.78
C PHE A 21 14.23 -18.61 30.82
N VAL A 22 12.95 -18.60 30.48
CA VAL A 22 12.09 -19.79 30.42
C VAL A 22 11.20 -19.77 29.18
N TRP A 23 10.98 -20.94 28.59
CA TRP A 23 9.90 -21.16 27.62
C TRP A 23 8.66 -21.61 28.36
N LEU A 24 7.62 -20.77 28.44
CA LEU A 24 6.45 -21.02 29.29
C LEU A 24 5.75 -22.34 28.95
N TYR A 25 5.65 -22.68 27.66
CA TYR A 25 5.01 -23.91 27.19
C TYR A 25 5.85 -25.18 27.40
N GLU A 26 7.11 -25.04 27.83
CA GLU A 26 8.00 -26.16 28.16
C GLU A 26 8.14 -26.38 29.68
N LEU A 27 7.49 -25.53 30.49
CA LEU A 27 7.46 -25.70 31.93
C LEU A 27 6.56 -26.88 32.30
N GLU A 28 6.96 -27.61 33.33
CA GLU A 28 6.15 -28.69 33.91
C GLU A 28 4.91 -28.10 34.58
N GLU A 29 3.72 -28.54 34.15
CA GLU A 29 2.47 -28.21 34.83
C GLU A 29 2.36 -29.03 36.13
N ILE A 30 2.53 -28.35 37.27
CA ILE A 30 2.45 -28.97 38.60
C ILE A 30 1.06 -28.87 39.24
N ALA A 31 0.21 -27.97 38.75
CA ALA A 31 -1.14 -27.74 39.25
C ALA A 31 -2.02 -27.01 38.23
N HIS A 32 -3.33 -27.29 38.27
CA HIS A 32 -4.36 -26.63 37.46
C HIS A 32 -5.40 -25.95 38.37
N LEU A 33 -5.74 -24.70 38.09
CA LEU A 33 -6.75 -23.93 38.84
C LEU A 33 -7.93 -23.61 37.92
N GLU A 34 -9.13 -24.11 38.25
CA GLU A 34 -10.34 -23.83 37.48
C GLU A 34 -10.83 -22.39 37.73
N GLY A 35 -11.34 -21.71 36.70
CA GLY A 35 -11.70 -20.27 36.75
C GLY A 35 -12.73 -19.87 37.82
N SER A 36 -13.50 -20.80 38.38
CA SER A 36 -14.39 -20.56 39.52
C SER A 36 -13.68 -20.58 40.89
N THR A 37 -12.37 -20.84 40.92
CA THR A 37 -11.55 -21.00 42.13
C THR A 37 -10.45 -19.94 42.28
N PHE A 38 -10.55 -18.79 41.59
CA PHE A 38 -9.76 -17.60 41.93
C PHE A 38 -10.04 -17.18 43.39
N ASN A 39 -9.26 -17.74 44.31
CA ASN A 39 -9.29 -17.50 45.74
C ASN A 39 -8.07 -16.65 46.14
N GLU A 40 -8.03 -16.14 47.38
CA GLU A 40 -6.91 -15.35 47.90
C GLU A 40 -5.54 -16.05 47.86
N GLU A 41 -5.48 -17.36 47.67
CA GLU A 41 -4.22 -18.10 47.58
C GLU A 41 -3.67 -18.09 46.15
N SER A 42 -4.54 -18.22 45.15
CA SER A 42 -4.17 -18.12 43.73
C SER A 42 -3.59 -16.76 43.34
N SER A 43 -4.07 -15.67 43.96
CA SER A 43 -3.57 -14.30 43.73
C SER A 43 -2.19 -14.02 44.34
N LYS A 44 -1.66 -14.94 45.17
CA LYS A 44 -0.31 -14.84 45.75
C LYS A 44 0.73 -15.57 44.93
N LEU A 45 0.33 -16.33 43.90
CA LEU A 45 1.27 -17.00 43.02
C LEU A 45 2.02 -15.96 42.16
N PRO A 46 3.34 -16.08 42.03
CA PRO A 46 4.11 -15.14 41.24
C PRO A 46 3.78 -15.33 39.76
N HIS A 47 3.53 -14.22 39.07
CA HIS A 47 3.37 -14.20 37.62
C HIS A 47 4.74 -14.18 36.94
N TYR A 48 4.79 -14.70 35.70
CA TYR A 48 5.97 -14.54 34.86
C TYR A 48 6.29 -13.06 34.65
N GLN A 49 7.56 -12.75 34.38
CA GLN A 49 7.99 -11.42 33.97
C GLN A 49 8.25 -11.42 32.47
N GLU A 50 7.79 -10.38 31.76
CA GLU A 50 8.15 -10.19 30.36
C GLU A 50 9.65 -9.91 30.24
N LEU A 51 10.26 -10.41 29.18
CA LEU A 51 11.67 -10.16 28.89
C LEU A 51 11.86 -8.73 28.39
N ASN A 52 12.92 -8.06 28.85
CA ASN A 52 13.37 -6.82 28.23
C ASN A 52 14.32 -7.09 27.05
N ALA A 53 14.65 -6.05 26.28
CA ALA A 53 15.50 -6.16 25.09
C ALA A 53 16.89 -6.77 25.38
N ASP A 54 17.51 -6.42 26.51
CA ASP A 54 18.83 -6.95 26.89
C ASP A 54 18.77 -8.46 27.14
N GLN A 55 17.72 -8.94 27.79
CA GLN A 55 17.52 -10.37 28.03
C GLN A 55 17.28 -11.13 26.72
N TYR A 56 16.55 -10.56 25.76
CA TYR A 56 16.44 -11.16 24.43
C TYR A 56 17.80 -11.28 23.73
N TRP A 57 18.64 -10.25 23.81
CA TRP A 57 19.98 -10.28 23.24
C TRP A 57 20.85 -11.36 23.87
N GLU A 58 20.90 -11.44 25.21
CA GLU A 58 21.68 -12.45 25.93
C GLU A 58 21.33 -13.88 25.49
N VAL A 59 20.03 -14.14 25.31
CA VAL A 59 19.54 -15.47 24.89
C VAL A 59 19.90 -15.77 23.44
N LEU A 60 19.73 -14.79 22.53
CA LEU A 60 20.12 -14.94 21.13
C LEU A 60 21.63 -15.16 20.97
N GLU A 61 22.45 -14.46 21.75
CA GLU A 61 23.92 -14.57 21.74
C GLU A 61 24.42 -15.90 22.33
N SER A 62 23.63 -16.56 23.19
CA SER A 62 23.98 -17.87 23.76
C SER A 62 24.05 -19.00 22.71
N GLY A 63 23.39 -18.83 21.55
CA GLY A 63 23.49 -19.73 20.40
C GLY A 63 22.89 -21.13 20.57
N GLN A 64 22.09 -21.38 21.61
CA GLN A 64 21.50 -22.69 21.92
C GLN A 64 20.01 -22.78 21.54
N LEU A 65 19.66 -22.34 20.33
CA LEU A 65 18.27 -22.29 19.86
C LEU A 65 18.14 -23.06 18.55
N GLY A 66 16.98 -23.72 18.36
CA GLY A 66 16.56 -24.17 17.03
C GLY A 66 15.86 -23.04 16.27
N ASP A 67 15.79 -23.14 14.95
CA ASP A 67 15.29 -22.09 14.04
C ASP A 67 13.95 -21.48 14.49
N GLU A 68 12.96 -22.29 14.87
CA GLU A 68 11.63 -21.79 15.30
C GLU A 68 11.70 -20.87 16.52
N LYS A 69 12.49 -21.26 17.52
CA LYS A 69 12.70 -20.48 18.74
C LYS A 69 13.48 -19.21 18.46
N GLU A 70 14.47 -19.29 17.58
CA GLU A 70 15.24 -18.13 17.16
C GLU A 70 14.36 -17.13 16.40
N VAL A 71 13.53 -17.59 15.46
CA VAL A 71 12.55 -16.75 14.75
C VAL A 71 11.64 -16.03 15.74
N TYR A 72 11.08 -16.75 16.72
CA TYR A 72 10.22 -16.16 17.74
C TYR A 72 10.92 -15.04 18.51
N LEU A 73 12.12 -15.28 19.03
CA LEU A 73 12.86 -14.29 19.83
C LEU A 73 13.25 -13.08 18.98
N ARG A 74 13.79 -13.31 17.77
CA ARG A 74 14.20 -12.21 16.88
C ARG A 74 13.02 -11.36 16.42
N PHE A 75 11.88 -11.98 16.13
CA PHE A 75 10.65 -11.28 15.75
C PHE A 75 10.07 -10.48 16.92
N THR A 76 10.01 -11.07 18.11
CA THR A 76 9.52 -10.37 19.31
C THR A 76 10.41 -9.19 19.68
N LEU A 77 11.73 -9.38 19.59
CA LEU A 77 12.70 -8.30 19.78
C LEU A 77 12.56 -7.21 18.70
N PHE A 78 12.34 -7.59 17.44
CA PHE A 78 12.05 -6.64 16.37
C PHE A 78 10.79 -5.82 16.69
N GLN A 79 9.71 -6.42 17.19
CA GLN A 79 8.51 -5.69 17.60
C GLN A 79 8.82 -4.71 18.74
N LEU A 80 9.43 -5.20 19.81
CA LEU A 80 9.78 -4.41 20.99
C LEU A 80 10.62 -3.17 20.64
N LEU A 81 11.60 -3.31 19.75
CA LEU A 81 12.48 -2.22 19.35
C LEU A 81 11.80 -1.22 18.40
N ASN A 82 10.69 -1.60 17.76
CA ASN A 82 9.95 -0.74 16.84
C ASN A 82 8.69 -0.11 17.44
N ASP A 83 8.34 -0.42 18.69
CA ASP A 83 7.16 0.17 19.33
C ASP A 83 7.24 1.70 19.43
N ASP A 84 8.40 2.26 19.78
CA ASP A 84 8.59 3.73 19.79
C ASP A 84 8.46 4.33 18.37
N ARG A 85 9.04 3.66 17.36
CA ARG A 85 9.03 4.12 15.95
C ARG A 85 7.62 4.15 15.35
N ARG A 86 6.73 3.25 15.81
CA ARG A 86 5.32 3.23 15.41
C ARG A 86 4.55 4.46 15.87
N ASN A 87 5.03 5.14 16.90
CA ASN A 87 4.46 6.38 17.42
C ASN A 87 5.18 7.63 16.88
N ASP A 88 5.76 7.52 15.68
CA ASP A 88 6.45 8.58 14.94
C ASP A 88 7.71 9.16 15.59
N GLU A 89 8.34 8.42 16.49
CA GLU A 89 9.69 8.74 16.94
C GLU A 89 10.73 8.35 15.87
N LEU A 90 11.39 9.36 15.30
CA LEU A 90 12.48 9.16 14.35
C LEU A 90 13.75 8.67 15.07
N LYS A 91 13.87 7.34 15.18
CA LYS A 91 15.03 6.67 15.77
C LYS A 91 15.73 5.83 14.70
N GLN A 92 16.98 6.16 14.37
CA GLN A 92 17.77 5.36 13.44
C GLN A 92 18.00 3.94 13.97
N TYR A 93 18.09 2.95 13.08
CA TYR A 93 18.50 1.61 13.50
C TYR A 93 19.99 1.60 13.86
N SER A 94 20.30 1.03 15.01
CA SER A 94 21.65 0.66 15.39
C SER A 94 22.16 -0.52 14.54
N PRO A 95 23.48 -0.71 14.43
CA PRO A 95 24.04 -1.86 13.74
C PRO A 95 23.53 -3.21 14.28
N LYS A 96 23.33 -3.31 15.60
CA LYS A 96 22.81 -4.52 16.25
C LYS A 96 21.35 -4.81 15.87
N GLU A 97 20.53 -3.77 15.74
CA GLU A 97 19.16 -3.90 15.24
C GLU A 97 19.14 -4.39 13.78
N LEU A 98 19.98 -3.82 12.91
CA LEU A 98 20.07 -4.24 11.51
C LEU A 98 20.57 -5.68 11.36
N GLU A 99 21.52 -6.11 12.19
CA GLU A 99 21.98 -7.49 12.24
C GLU A 99 20.84 -8.44 12.63
N ASN A 100 20.01 -8.07 13.62
CA ASN A 100 18.85 -8.88 13.99
C ASN A 100 17.80 -8.95 12.87
N ILE A 101 17.54 -7.84 12.18
CA ILE A 101 16.61 -7.80 11.03
C ILE A 101 17.13 -8.71 9.91
N SER A 102 18.42 -8.62 9.60
CA SER A 102 19.07 -9.47 8.58
C SER A 102 19.05 -10.95 8.95
N ALA A 103 19.37 -11.29 10.20
CA ALA A 103 19.32 -12.66 10.70
C ALA A 103 17.89 -13.23 10.67
N LEU A 104 16.90 -12.45 11.12
CA LEU A 104 15.49 -12.82 11.05
C LEU A 104 15.06 -13.07 9.59
N LEU A 105 15.42 -12.17 8.67
CA LEU A 105 15.13 -12.33 7.25
C LEU A 105 15.71 -13.63 6.68
N GLY A 106 16.91 -14.04 7.11
CA GLY A 106 17.55 -15.30 6.72
C GLY A 106 16.82 -16.56 7.20
N LEU A 107 16.09 -16.46 8.31
CA LEU A 107 15.31 -17.57 8.89
C LEU A 107 13.87 -17.64 8.35
N MET A 108 13.36 -16.58 7.72
CA MET A 108 12.01 -16.54 7.17
C MET A 108 11.87 -17.47 5.95
N ASN A 109 11.27 -18.64 6.18
CA ASN A 109 10.98 -19.64 5.14
C ASN A 109 9.48 -19.70 4.75
N GLU A 110 8.61 -19.03 5.51
CA GLU A 110 7.17 -19.08 5.32
C GLU A 110 6.73 -18.40 4.01
N ARG A 111 5.84 -19.08 3.28
CA ARG A 111 5.26 -18.60 2.01
C ARG A 111 3.77 -18.25 2.12
N ASN A 112 3.24 -18.16 3.33
CA ASN A 112 1.90 -17.64 3.58
C ASN A 112 1.91 -16.10 3.51
N GLU A 113 0.74 -15.49 3.43
CA GLU A 113 0.57 -14.03 3.31
C GLU A 113 1.30 -13.26 4.41
N ARG A 114 1.13 -13.69 5.67
CA ARG A 114 1.78 -13.07 6.81
C ARG A 114 3.30 -13.11 6.69
N GLY A 115 3.88 -14.24 6.31
CA GLY A 115 5.31 -14.42 6.12
C GLY A 115 5.85 -13.53 5.00
N VAL A 116 5.11 -13.37 3.91
CA VAL A 116 5.46 -12.46 2.81
C VAL A 116 5.46 -11.00 3.27
N LEU A 117 4.44 -10.56 4.02
CA LEU A 117 4.39 -9.21 4.57
C LEU A 117 5.56 -8.93 5.51
N ILE A 118 5.86 -9.85 6.43
CA ILE A 118 6.99 -9.71 7.35
C ILE A 118 8.29 -9.62 6.55
N LYS A 119 8.49 -10.51 5.56
CA LYS A 119 9.67 -10.49 4.69
C LYS A 119 9.83 -9.15 3.96
N ALA A 120 8.76 -8.62 3.39
CA ALA A 120 8.79 -7.33 2.71
C ALA A 120 9.14 -6.18 3.67
N GLU A 121 8.58 -6.19 4.89
CA GLU A 121 8.88 -5.20 5.91
C GLU A 121 10.35 -5.24 6.35
N LEU A 122 10.91 -6.44 6.57
CA LEU A 122 12.32 -6.61 6.93
C LEU A 122 13.26 -6.11 5.81
N LEU A 123 12.96 -6.43 4.55
CA LEU A 123 13.70 -5.92 3.39
C LEU A 123 13.66 -4.39 3.33
N ARG A 124 12.48 -3.80 3.55
CA ARG A 124 12.30 -2.35 3.60
C ARG A 124 13.13 -1.71 4.72
N CYS A 125 13.14 -2.31 5.91
CA CYS A 125 13.96 -1.84 7.04
C CYS A 125 15.47 -1.90 6.77
N LEU A 126 15.92 -2.84 5.92
CA LEU A 126 17.31 -2.93 5.48
C LEU A 126 17.65 -1.96 4.34
N GLY A 127 16.66 -1.22 3.80
CA GLY A 127 16.85 -0.34 2.65
C GLY A 127 16.79 -1.04 1.29
N GLU A 128 16.46 -2.33 1.26
CA GLU A 128 16.30 -3.15 0.04
C GLU A 128 14.90 -2.93 -0.54
N PHE A 129 14.60 -1.67 -0.91
CA PHE A 129 13.25 -1.24 -1.26
C PHE A 129 12.67 -1.92 -2.51
N LYS A 130 13.53 -2.20 -3.50
CA LYS A 130 13.10 -2.84 -4.76
C LYS A 130 12.71 -4.29 -4.51
N GLU A 131 13.50 -4.98 -3.70
CA GLU A 131 13.29 -6.36 -3.28
C GLU A 131 12.04 -6.45 -2.40
N ALA A 132 11.83 -5.49 -1.49
CA ALA A 132 10.62 -5.40 -0.68
C ALA A 132 9.37 -5.29 -1.58
N MET A 133 9.37 -4.37 -2.55
CA MET A 133 8.28 -4.24 -3.52
C MET A 133 8.08 -5.49 -4.37
N ALA A 134 9.17 -6.14 -4.80
CA ALA A 134 9.11 -7.37 -5.60
C ALA A 134 8.51 -8.55 -4.82
N VAL A 135 8.78 -8.66 -3.52
CA VAL A 135 8.20 -9.70 -2.66
C VAL A 135 6.71 -9.46 -2.45
N LEU A 136 6.26 -8.21 -2.44
CA LEU A 136 4.85 -7.83 -2.34
C LEU A 136 4.05 -8.13 -3.63
N GLU A 137 4.67 -8.63 -4.70
CA GLU A 137 3.99 -9.16 -5.89
C GLU A 137 3.32 -10.53 -5.61
N PHE A 138 2.69 -10.64 -4.44
CA PHE A 138 1.97 -11.78 -3.94
C PHE A 138 0.46 -11.51 -3.99
N ASP A 139 -0.34 -12.56 -4.16
CA ASP A 139 -1.80 -12.45 -4.18
C ASP A 139 -2.35 -12.46 -2.75
N PHE A 140 -2.43 -11.27 -2.14
CA PHE A 140 -3.01 -11.08 -0.81
C PHE A 140 -4.54 -11.00 -0.87
N GLY A 141 -5.19 -11.67 0.08
CA GLY A 141 -6.58 -11.44 0.44
C GLY A 141 -6.77 -10.05 1.05
N TYR A 142 -8.02 -9.59 1.03
CA TYR A 142 -8.41 -8.24 1.47
C TYR A 142 -7.98 -7.92 2.91
N GLU A 143 -7.93 -8.93 3.79
CA GLU A 143 -7.48 -8.80 5.19
C GLU A 143 -5.99 -8.43 5.37
N TYR A 144 -5.16 -8.69 4.36
CA TYR A 144 -3.73 -8.38 4.32
C TYR A 144 -3.37 -7.26 3.33
N ALA A 145 -4.32 -6.87 2.48
CA ALA A 145 -4.16 -5.88 1.43
C ALA A 145 -3.72 -4.52 1.96
N LYS A 146 -4.28 -4.09 3.11
CA LYS A 146 -3.94 -2.84 3.77
C LYS A 146 -2.47 -2.76 4.18
N GLN A 147 -1.95 -3.84 4.77
CA GLN A 147 -0.55 -3.94 5.19
C GLN A 147 0.36 -3.98 3.96
N ALA A 148 -0.02 -4.71 2.91
CA ALA A 148 0.72 -4.76 1.67
C ALA A 148 0.85 -3.37 1.03
N GLU A 149 -0.25 -2.61 0.92
CA GLU A 149 -0.22 -1.24 0.38
C GLU A 149 0.61 -0.29 1.23
N LEU A 150 0.49 -0.36 2.56
CA LEU A 150 1.29 0.47 3.45
C LEU A 150 2.79 0.23 3.25
N ILE A 151 3.23 -1.04 3.27
CA ILE A 151 4.64 -1.40 3.09
C ILE A 151 5.12 -0.96 1.71
N TYR A 152 4.32 -1.19 0.66
CA TYR A 152 4.64 -0.78 -0.71
C TYR A 152 4.81 0.74 -0.81
N SER A 153 3.82 1.50 -0.31
CA SER A 153 3.84 2.96 -0.33
C SER A 153 5.01 3.55 0.46
N LEU A 154 5.43 2.92 1.55
CA LEU A 154 6.63 3.32 2.30
C LEU A 154 7.92 2.99 1.55
N ALA A 155 8.01 1.80 0.94
CA ALA A 155 9.15 1.40 0.12
C ALA A 155 9.34 2.31 -1.11
N LEU A 156 8.24 2.74 -1.75
CA LEU A 156 8.27 3.68 -2.87
C LEU A 156 8.86 5.04 -2.47
N ARG A 157 8.66 5.46 -1.21
CA ARG A 157 9.19 6.69 -0.64
C ARG A 157 10.57 6.52 0.00
N GLU A 158 11.15 5.33 -0.10
CA GLU A 158 12.42 4.96 0.54
C GLU A 158 12.40 5.19 2.07
N ASP A 159 11.23 5.09 2.71
CA ASP A 159 11.11 5.10 4.17
C ASP A 159 11.47 3.70 4.68
N SER A 160 12.48 3.61 5.55
CA SER A 160 12.96 2.35 6.14
C SER A 160 12.40 2.07 7.55
N TYR A 161 11.64 2.97 8.14
CA TYR A 161 11.19 2.82 9.53
C TYR A 161 9.81 2.17 9.61
N VAL A 162 9.61 1.27 10.58
CA VAL A 162 8.30 0.67 10.86
C VAL A 162 7.30 1.77 11.24
N LYS A 163 6.11 1.73 10.64
CA LYS A 163 5.01 2.67 10.91
C LYS A 163 3.80 1.95 11.49
N ARG A 164 3.01 2.67 12.28
CA ARG A 164 1.69 2.20 12.70
C ARG A 164 0.81 2.04 11.45
N ILE A 165 0.05 0.95 11.43
CA ILE A 165 -0.98 0.75 10.41
C ILE A 165 -2.08 1.79 10.68
N PRO A 166 -2.39 2.69 9.72
CA PRO A 166 -3.42 3.71 9.91
C PRO A 166 -4.77 3.08 10.22
N GLU A 167 -5.60 3.72 11.03
CA GLU A 167 -7.02 3.40 11.09
C GLU A 167 -7.68 4.06 9.88
N ASP A 168 -8.18 3.25 8.96
CA ASP A 168 -8.90 3.69 7.76
C ASP A 168 -10.11 2.78 7.59
N ASP A 169 -11.09 3.23 6.80
CA ASP A 169 -12.33 2.49 6.53
C ASP A 169 -12.16 1.50 5.37
N GLY A 170 -10.96 0.91 5.20
CA GLY A 170 -10.62 -0.01 4.12
C GLY A 170 -9.91 0.63 2.93
N GLU A 171 -9.64 1.94 2.99
CA GLU A 171 -9.10 2.70 1.86
C GLU A 171 -7.77 2.13 1.32
N LEU A 172 -6.84 1.73 2.19
CA LEU A 172 -5.57 1.11 1.78
C LEU A 172 -5.77 -0.31 1.20
N ALA A 173 -6.76 -1.05 1.68
CA ALA A 173 -7.05 -2.39 1.15
C ALA A 173 -7.68 -2.31 -0.25
N ASP A 174 -8.55 -1.32 -0.47
CA ASP A 174 -9.07 -0.99 -1.79
C ASP A 174 -7.93 -0.55 -2.73
N ALA A 175 -7.02 0.32 -2.25
CA ALA A 175 -5.86 0.76 -3.01
C ALA A 175 -4.99 -0.38 -3.54
N TRP A 176 -4.70 -1.36 -2.67
CA TRP A 176 -4.00 -2.58 -3.06
C TRP A 176 -4.75 -3.37 -4.15
N SER A 177 -6.07 -3.50 -4.00
CA SER A 177 -6.92 -4.23 -4.92
C SER A 177 -6.91 -3.60 -6.31
N TYR A 178 -7.03 -2.27 -6.40
CA TYR A 178 -6.92 -1.53 -7.66
C TYR A 178 -5.53 -1.66 -8.30
N ARG A 179 -4.46 -1.68 -7.50
CA ARG A 179 -3.09 -1.93 -7.99
C ARG A 179 -2.99 -3.28 -8.70
N LYS A 180 -3.70 -4.31 -8.23
CA LYS A 180 -3.77 -5.61 -8.94
C LYS A 180 -4.53 -5.50 -10.26
N GLU A 181 -5.65 -4.78 -10.28
CA GLU A 181 -6.46 -4.56 -11.49
C GLU A 181 -5.66 -3.81 -12.58
N THR A 182 -4.75 -2.91 -12.19
CA THR A 182 -3.85 -2.24 -13.13
C THR A 182 -2.92 -3.18 -13.92
N LYS A 183 -2.78 -4.45 -13.50
CA LYS A 183 -2.04 -5.49 -14.22
C LYS A 183 -2.90 -6.34 -15.16
N GLY A 184 -4.20 -6.05 -15.32
CA GLY A 184 -4.98 -6.79 -16.32
C GLY A 184 -6.47 -6.47 -16.46
N SER A 185 -6.82 -5.27 -16.92
CA SER A 185 -8.00 -5.12 -17.81
C SER A 185 -7.65 -5.42 -19.28
N THR A 186 -6.59 -6.18 -19.53
CA THR A 186 -6.39 -6.89 -20.80
C THR A 186 -7.21 -8.18 -20.89
N ALA A 187 -7.88 -8.58 -19.79
CA ALA A 187 -8.72 -9.78 -19.73
C ALA A 187 -10.06 -9.64 -20.48
N LEU A 188 -10.50 -8.41 -20.76
CA LEU A 188 -11.70 -8.17 -21.55
C LEU A 188 -11.40 -8.39 -23.06
N PRO A 189 -12.26 -9.12 -23.79
CA PRO A 189 -12.08 -9.35 -25.21
C PRO A 189 -11.93 -8.03 -25.98
N TYR A 190 -10.82 -7.86 -26.70
CA TYR A 190 -10.59 -6.73 -27.59
C TYR A 190 -11.22 -7.01 -28.96
N ASP A 191 -12.19 -6.20 -29.34
CA ASP A 191 -12.81 -6.28 -30.67
C ASP A 191 -12.07 -5.37 -31.66
N SER A 192 -11.42 -5.99 -32.64
CA SER A 192 -10.68 -5.29 -33.70
C SER A 192 -11.57 -4.53 -34.69
N SER A 193 -12.89 -4.78 -34.69
CA SER A 193 -13.88 -4.04 -35.50
C SER A 193 -14.39 -2.75 -34.84
N GLY A 194 -13.92 -2.46 -33.62
CA GLY A 194 -14.23 -1.21 -32.92
C GLY A 194 -13.53 0.03 -33.51
N PRO A 195 -13.63 1.19 -32.85
CA PRO A 195 -13.02 2.42 -33.34
C PRO A 195 -11.50 2.30 -33.52
N PRO A 196 -10.89 3.08 -34.44
CA PRO A 196 -9.44 3.11 -34.56
C PRO A 196 -8.79 3.57 -33.25
N LEU A 197 -7.62 3.01 -32.95
CA LEU A 197 -6.88 3.38 -31.76
C LEU A 197 -6.23 4.76 -31.91
N PHE A 198 -6.42 5.57 -30.89
CA PHE A 198 -5.74 6.82 -30.68
C PHE A 198 -4.45 6.56 -29.90
N HIS A 199 -3.34 7.19 -30.29
CA HIS A 199 -2.04 6.90 -29.70
C HIS A 199 -1.57 8.07 -28.83
N ILE A 200 -1.30 7.77 -27.56
CA ILE A 200 -0.72 8.68 -26.57
C ILE A 200 0.51 7.97 -26.03
N LYS A 201 1.69 8.61 -26.13
CA LYS A 201 2.97 7.98 -25.73
C LYS A 201 3.29 8.25 -24.27
N SER A 202 2.82 9.37 -23.75
CA SER A 202 3.07 9.80 -22.40
C SER A 202 2.42 8.88 -21.38
N THR A 203 3.14 8.67 -20.29
CA THR A 203 2.66 8.00 -19.09
C THR A 203 2.40 9.00 -17.96
N ASP A 204 2.42 10.30 -18.25
CA ASP A 204 2.18 11.37 -17.28
C ASP A 204 0.68 11.58 -17.08
N VAL A 205 0.13 10.87 -16.10
CA VAL A 205 -1.30 10.82 -15.80
C VAL A 205 -1.63 11.75 -14.64
N TRP A 206 -2.75 12.44 -14.76
CA TRP A 206 -3.30 13.36 -13.79
C TRP A 206 -4.75 12.97 -13.48
N ILE A 207 -5.20 13.27 -12.27
CA ILE A 207 -6.54 12.94 -11.78
C ILE A 207 -7.14 14.11 -11.01
N LYS A 208 -8.42 14.39 -11.27
CA LYS A 208 -9.26 15.28 -10.47
C LYS A 208 -10.35 14.44 -9.81
N ILE A 209 -10.47 14.57 -8.50
CA ILE A 209 -11.42 13.79 -7.68
C ILE A 209 -12.60 14.70 -7.34
N HIS A 210 -13.81 14.33 -7.78
CA HIS A 210 -15.04 15.06 -7.47
C HIS A 210 -15.77 14.49 -6.24
N GLY A 211 -15.61 13.19 -5.98
CA GLY A 211 -16.25 12.48 -4.87
C GLY A 211 -15.95 10.98 -4.92
N MET A 212 -16.62 10.18 -4.08
CA MET A 212 -16.48 8.72 -4.11
C MET A 212 -16.87 8.17 -5.49
N LEU A 213 -15.92 7.55 -6.19
CA LEU A 213 -16.10 6.92 -7.51
C LEU A 213 -16.50 7.90 -8.64
N GLN A 214 -16.09 9.17 -8.54
CA GLN A 214 -16.27 10.16 -9.60
C GLN A 214 -14.96 10.89 -9.85
N HIS A 215 -14.30 10.53 -10.94
CA HIS A 215 -13.00 11.05 -11.31
C HIS A 215 -12.97 11.54 -12.76
N GLU A 216 -12.14 12.55 -12.99
CA GLU A 216 -11.68 12.92 -14.33
C GLU A 216 -10.19 12.63 -14.41
N TRP A 217 -9.79 12.06 -15.53
CA TRP A 217 -8.39 11.76 -15.81
C TRP A 217 -7.89 12.66 -16.91
N ALA A 218 -6.60 13.00 -16.83
CA ALA A 218 -5.91 13.68 -17.90
C ALA A 218 -4.57 13.01 -18.19
N ILE A 219 -4.18 12.93 -19.46
CA ILE A 219 -2.84 12.52 -19.85
C ILE A 219 -2.18 13.70 -20.55
N LEU A 220 -1.03 14.09 -20.01
CA LEU A 220 -0.23 15.20 -20.53
C LEU A 220 0.76 14.64 -21.56
N GLU A 221 0.63 15.03 -22.83
CA GLU A 221 1.48 14.60 -23.96
C GLU A 221 2.33 15.77 -24.47
N PRO A 222 3.64 15.81 -24.17
CA PRO A 222 4.54 16.79 -24.75
C PRO A 222 4.89 16.48 -26.21
N HIS A 223 4.91 17.51 -27.05
CA HIS A 223 5.32 17.42 -28.45
C HIS A 223 6.76 17.90 -28.67
N HIS A 224 7.33 17.53 -29.81
CA HIS A 224 8.70 17.88 -30.17
C HIS A 224 8.91 19.38 -30.43
N ASP A 225 7.85 20.13 -30.71
CA ASP A 225 7.86 21.57 -30.97
C ASP A 225 7.76 22.42 -29.69
N GLY A 226 7.64 21.78 -28.52
CA GLY A 226 7.52 22.44 -27.21
C GLY A 226 6.06 22.66 -26.76
N ASN A 227 5.09 22.45 -27.66
CA ASN A 227 3.68 22.46 -27.30
C ASN A 227 3.31 21.20 -26.53
N VAL A 228 2.20 21.27 -25.80
CA VAL A 228 1.71 20.16 -24.98
C VAL A 228 0.22 20.00 -25.18
N THR A 229 -0.22 18.78 -25.50
CA THR A 229 -1.65 18.45 -25.49
C THR A 229 -2.00 17.75 -24.19
N VAL A 230 -3.08 18.18 -23.55
CA VAL A 230 -3.70 17.49 -22.42
C VAL A 230 -4.95 16.79 -22.93
N TYR A 231 -4.99 15.46 -22.86
CA TYR A 231 -6.14 14.65 -23.23
C TYR A 231 -6.96 14.31 -22.00
N PHE A 232 -8.28 14.49 -22.06
CA PHE A 232 -9.18 14.24 -20.94
C PHE A 232 -10.00 12.95 -21.14
N PHE A 233 -10.30 12.30 -20.02
CA PHE A 233 -11.10 11.09 -19.94
C PHE A 233 -12.05 11.18 -18.74
N TYR A 234 -13.26 10.66 -18.90
CA TYR A 234 -14.12 10.40 -17.75
C TYR A 234 -13.69 9.13 -17.01
N ASP A 235 -14.31 8.91 -15.85
CA ASP A 235 -14.10 7.69 -15.08
C ASP A 235 -14.39 6.42 -15.91
N CYS A 236 -13.62 5.37 -15.64
CA CYS A 236 -13.60 4.12 -16.39
C CYS A 236 -13.32 4.24 -17.90
N GLY A 237 -12.87 5.42 -18.38
CA GLY A 237 -12.62 5.67 -19.81
C GLY A 237 -13.86 5.59 -20.69
N THR A 238 -15.03 5.82 -20.11
CA THR A 238 -16.31 5.71 -20.82
C THR A 238 -16.75 7.04 -21.44
N THR A 239 -17.84 6.98 -22.20
CA THR A 239 -18.54 8.13 -22.77
C THR A 239 -19.86 8.35 -22.01
N MET A 240 -20.21 9.61 -21.77
CA MET A 240 -21.53 10.02 -21.28
C MET A 240 -22.59 9.85 -22.37
N LEU A 241 -22.24 10.16 -23.62
CA LEU A 241 -23.11 9.98 -24.77
C LEU A 241 -22.87 8.62 -25.44
N ARG A 242 -23.97 7.90 -25.70
CA ARG A 242 -23.88 6.63 -26.43
C ARG A 242 -23.42 6.87 -27.87
N SER A 243 -22.33 6.22 -28.26
CA SER A 243 -21.93 6.14 -29.67
C SER A 243 -23.06 5.55 -30.51
N LYS A 244 -23.41 6.23 -31.61
CA LYS A 244 -24.31 5.70 -32.64
C LYS A 244 -23.60 4.78 -33.63
N GLN A 245 -22.27 4.78 -33.62
CA GLN A 245 -21.42 4.08 -34.59
C GLN A 245 -20.89 2.75 -34.04
N TYR A 246 -20.64 2.66 -32.74
CA TYR A 246 -20.01 1.49 -32.11
C TYR A 246 -20.86 0.92 -30.98
N THR A 247 -20.90 -0.40 -30.89
CA THR A 247 -21.59 -1.12 -29.81
C THR A 247 -20.78 -1.11 -28.51
N SER A 248 -21.43 -1.34 -27.38
CA SER A 248 -20.73 -1.48 -26.09
C SER A 248 -19.70 -2.60 -26.08
N LEU A 249 -19.90 -3.66 -26.86
CA LEU A 249 -18.94 -4.75 -27.02
C LEU A 249 -17.68 -4.28 -27.76
N GLN A 250 -17.84 -3.50 -28.83
CA GLN A 250 -16.75 -2.94 -29.62
C GLN A 250 -15.92 -1.89 -28.87
N LEU A 251 -16.53 -1.25 -27.86
CA LEU A 251 -15.89 -0.28 -26.99
C LEU A 251 -15.24 -0.91 -25.75
N ARG A 252 -15.38 -2.22 -25.51
CA ARG A 252 -14.70 -2.88 -24.38
C ARG A 252 -13.19 -2.80 -24.53
N ASN A 253 -12.50 -2.65 -23.40
CA ASN A 253 -11.05 -2.52 -23.33
C ASN A 253 -10.54 -1.35 -24.21
N ARG A 254 -11.30 -0.26 -24.25
CA ARG A 254 -10.93 0.99 -24.91
C ARG A 254 -11.30 2.17 -24.02
N TYR A 255 -10.44 3.19 -23.99
CA TYR A 255 -10.62 4.38 -23.19
C TYR A 255 -10.89 5.58 -24.08
N ALA A 256 -12.01 6.27 -23.83
CA ALA A 256 -12.49 7.38 -24.63
C ALA A 256 -11.71 8.66 -24.33
N VAL A 257 -11.01 9.18 -25.33
CA VAL A 257 -10.56 10.58 -25.30
C VAL A 257 -11.79 11.44 -25.55
N VAL A 258 -12.28 12.10 -24.50
CA VAL A 258 -13.54 12.87 -24.55
C VAL A 258 -13.32 14.34 -24.86
N ASP A 259 -12.14 14.86 -24.53
CA ASP A 259 -11.76 16.25 -24.82
C ASP A 259 -10.23 16.39 -24.88
N SER A 260 -9.75 17.55 -25.34
CA SER A 260 -8.33 17.89 -25.35
C SER A 260 -8.10 19.39 -25.30
N LEU A 261 -7.04 19.82 -24.62
CA LEU A 261 -6.56 21.21 -24.61
C LEU A 261 -5.11 21.29 -25.08
N GLU A 262 -4.78 22.35 -25.82
CA GLU A 262 -3.42 22.63 -26.29
C GLU A 262 -2.80 23.75 -25.47
N PHE A 263 -1.53 23.58 -25.09
CA PHE A 263 -0.74 24.53 -24.34
C PHE A 263 0.58 24.83 -25.07
N ASN A 264 1.05 26.07 -24.96
CA ASN A 264 2.30 26.51 -25.60
C ASN A 264 3.56 25.97 -24.88
N SER A 265 3.41 25.46 -23.66
CA SER A 265 4.52 24.93 -22.87
C SER A 265 4.04 23.90 -21.85
N LEU A 266 4.98 23.05 -21.41
CA LEU A 266 4.77 22.09 -20.32
C LEU A 266 4.41 22.79 -19.01
N GLU A 267 5.05 23.92 -18.72
CA GLU A 267 4.80 24.66 -17.49
C GLU A 267 3.37 25.23 -17.45
N ASP A 268 2.86 25.73 -18.59
CA ASP A 268 1.49 26.24 -18.69
C ASP A 268 0.45 25.12 -18.56
N ALA A 269 0.73 23.95 -19.15
CA ALA A 269 -0.13 22.78 -19.03
C ALA A 269 -0.23 22.30 -17.57
N ILE A 270 0.90 22.21 -16.87
CA ILE A 270 0.95 21.83 -15.45
C ILE A 270 0.20 22.84 -14.59
N LYS A 271 0.48 24.14 -14.75
CA LYS A 271 -0.22 25.21 -14.02
C LYS A 271 -1.72 25.18 -14.29
N GLY A 272 -2.12 24.93 -15.54
CA GLY A 272 -3.51 24.79 -15.94
C GLY A 272 -4.20 23.62 -15.22
N LEU A 273 -3.55 22.47 -15.17
CA LEU A 273 -4.04 21.27 -14.48
C LEU A 273 -4.18 21.51 -12.97
N GLU A 274 -3.13 22.04 -12.33
CA GLU A 274 -3.14 22.37 -10.90
C GLU A 274 -4.23 23.38 -10.55
N ARG A 275 -4.37 24.46 -11.35
CA ARG A 275 -5.45 25.45 -11.18
C ARG A 275 -6.83 24.83 -11.22
N ASN A 276 -7.01 23.82 -12.07
CA ASN A 276 -8.26 23.09 -12.22
C ASN A 276 -8.39 21.88 -11.27
N SER A 277 -7.57 21.84 -10.21
CA SER A 277 -7.58 20.82 -9.16
C SER A 277 -7.23 19.40 -9.63
N PHE A 278 -6.55 19.26 -10.78
CA PHE A 278 -5.90 18.01 -11.14
C PHE A 278 -4.63 17.85 -10.31
N ARG A 279 -4.39 16.62 -9.87
CA ARG A 279 -3.16 16.19 -9.19
C ARG A 279 -2.50 15.09 -9.98
N ARG A 280 -1.17 15.01 -9.93
CA ARG A 280 -0.46 13.94 -10.62
C ARG A 280 -0.80 12.58 -10.00
N HIS A 281 -0.98 11.57 -10.83
CA HIS A 281 -1.17 10.19 -10.38
C HIS A 281 0.03 9.75 -9.53
N GLY A 282 -0.24 9.21 -8.34
CA GLY A 282 0.82 8.80 -7.40
C GLY A 282 1.25 9.84 -6.37
N ASP A 283 0.75 11.09 -6.42
CA ASP A 283 1.03 12.15 -5.43
C ASP A 283 0.28 11.97 -4.09
N GLY A 284 0.09 10.71 -3.66
CA GLY A 284 -0.55 10.35 -2.40
C GLY A 284 -1.20 8.96 -2.46
N PRO A 285 -1.48 8.35 -1.29
CA PRO A 285 -2.00 6.97 -1.23
C PRO A 285 -3.38 6.79 -1.88
N MET A 286 -4.15 7.88 -2.03
CA MET A 286 -5.50 7.87 -2.62
C MET A 286 -5.56 8.51 -4.02
N VAL A 287 -4.47 9.11 -4.51
CA VAL A 287 -4.46 9.85 -5.77
C VAL A 287 -4.20 8.88 -6.91
N GLY A 288 -5.29 8.36 -7.49
CA GLY A 288 -5.21 7.39 -8.59
C GLY A 288 -5.91 6.06 -8.37
N LEU A 289 -6.77 5.97 -7.35
CA LEU A 289 -7.60 4.82 -7.07
C LEU A 289 -8.85 4.86 -7.97
N GLY A 290 -8.80 4.13 -9.08
CA GLY A 290 -9.86 4.05 -10.09
C GLY A 290 -9.36 3.38 -11.37
N GLU A 291 -10.26 3.14 -12.33
CA GLU A 291 -9.89 2.57 -13.64
C GLU A 291 -9.15 3.61 -14.49
N MET A 292 -7.85 3.76 -14.22
CA MET A 292 -6.95 4.63 -14.97
C MET A 292 -6.98 4.30 -16.47
N PRO A 293 -7.05 5.30 -17.36
CA PRO A 293 -6.95 5.09 -18.80
C PRO A 293 -5.64 4.42 -19.21
N LYS A 294 -5.71 3.29 -19.94
CA LYS A 294 -4.51 2.53 -20.36
C LYS A 294 -4.62 1.95 -21.77
N GLY A 295 -3.62 2.28 -22.59
CA GLY A 295 -3.13 1.46 -23.71
C GLY A 295 -3.99 1.35 -24.97
N ASN A 296 -5.31 1.45 -24.86
CA ASN A 296 -6.24 1.34 -25.98
C ASN A 296 -7.14 2.58 -26.05
N TYR A 297 -6.58 3.74 -26.33
CA TYR A 297 -7.37 4.97 -26.44
C TYR A 297 -8.16 4.98 -27.75
N TYR A 298 -9.30 5.66 -27.79
CA TYR A 298 -9.99 5.96 -29.02
C TYR A 298 -10.57 7.38 -28.95
N ASP A 299 -10.73 8.00 -30.12
CA ASP A 299 -11.19 9.38 -30.20
C ASP A 299 -12.73 9.45 -30.13
N ALA A 300 -13.25 9.91 -29.00
CA ALA A 300 -14.69 10.11 -28.78
C ALA A 300 -15.13 11.56 -28.99
N ARG A 301 -14.19 12.51 -29.11
CA ARG A 301 -14.45 13.96 -29.23
C ARG A 301 -15.42 14.33 -30.35
N SER A 302 -15.48 13.51 -31.41
CA SER A 302 -16.40 13.75 -32.54
C SER A 302 -17.89 13.56 -32.22
N PHE A 303 -18.22 12.90 -31.12
CA PHE A 303 -19.61 12.63 -30.72
C PHE A 303 -19.87 12.84 -29.24
N GLU A 304 -18.87 13.29 -28.48
CA GLU A 304 -19.03 13.77 -27.12
C GLU A 304 -19.20 15.27 -27.05
N GLU A 305 -19.77 15.74 -25.94
CA GLU A 305 -19.80 17.16 -25.60
C GLU A 305 -18.44 17.58 -25.03
N SER A 306 -17.88 18.66 -25.59
CA SER A 306 -16.64 19.29 -25.12
C SER A 306 -16.87 19.95 -23.76
N CYS A 307 -16.53 19.30 -22.66
CA CYS A 307 -16.71 19.90 -21.32
C CYS A 307 -15.55 20.82 -20.92
N PHE A 308 -14.31 20.52 -21.32
CA PHE A 308 -13.12 21.25 -20.90
C PHE A 308 -12.76 22.34 -21.90
N SER A 309 -12.78 22.03 -23.20
CA SER A 309 -12.47 23.01 -24.24
C SER A 309 -13.52 24.12 -24.40
N ASP A 310 -14.78 23.87 -24.00
CA ASP A 310 -15.84 24.90 -23.98
C ASP A 310 -15.89 25.71 -22.67
N GLY A 311 -14.94 25.50 -21.75
CA GLY A 311 -14.80 26.28 -20.52
C GLY A 311 -15.81 25.95 -19.41
N ILE A 312 -16.61 24.89 -19.55
CA ILE A 312 -17.59 24.46 -18.53
C ILE A 312 -16.88 23.77 -17.35
N GLY A 313 -15.91 22.91 -17.64
CA GLY A 313 -15.12 22.15 -16.67
C GLY A 313 -13.68 22.64 -16.50
N TRP A 314 -13.31 23.74 -17.16
CA TRP A 314 -11.96 24.29 -17.19
C TRP A 314 -11.95 25.81 -17.04
N VAL A 315 -11.27 26.30 -16.01
CA VAL A 315 -11.05 27.73 -15.78
C VAL A 315 -9.81 28.18 -16.55
N ASN A 316 -10.02 29.09 -17.51
CA ASN A 316 -8.96 29.77 -18.24
C ASN A 316 -8.26 30.81 -17.35
N GLY A 317 -6.99 31.09 -17.62
CA GLY A 317 -6.14 31.92 -16.75
C GLY A 317 -6.33 33.43 -16.89
N GLU A 318 -7.33 33.85 -17.66
CA GLU A 318 -7.61 35.25 -17.97
C GLU A 318 -9.08 35.53 -17.64
N ASP A 319 -9.39 35.74 -16.36
CA ASP A 319 -10.61 36.40 -15.87
C ASP A 319 -10.42 36.84 -14.40
N ASP A 320 -9.29 37.47 -14.10
CA ASP A 320 -9.10 38.30 -12.90
C ASP A 320 -8.49 39.65 -13.36
N GLU A 321 -9.31 40.49 -14.00
CA GLU A 321 -9.17 41.95 -14.00
C GLU A 321 -10.40 42.63 -13.37
#